data_AF-A0A8J6RLH2-F1
#
_entry.id   AF-A0A8J6RLH2-F1
#
_cell.length_a   1.000
_cell.length_b   1.000
_cell.length_c   1.000
_cell.angle_alpha   90.00
_cell.angle_beta   90.00
_cell.angle_gamma   90.00
#
_symmetry.space_group_name_H-M   'P 1'
#
loop_
_entity.id
_entity.type
_entity.pdbx_description
1 polymer ?
#
loop_
_entity_poly.entity_id
_entity_poly.type
_entity_poly.pdbx_seq_one_letter_code
_entity_poly.pdbx_strand_id
1 'polypeptide(L)'
;MRSNGSAQVIVANRTPGERLTISYPGATSTRRVTANACGLVVLRDGASSSLADLVSVDGAPINQAALPTQLLPRCVNGNLEEPRAANFKTGAGEVVIVKTPNTVYEAAYGGGRDRNVTANACGFAAISESSAYPWASNPTIVIGGTTYTVATLPTANPEPLCRSGQLYTPASW
;
A
#
# COMPACT_ATOMS: atom_id res chain seq x y z
N MET A 1 -14.28 -20.98 -6.67
CA MET A 1 -14.83 -19.73 -6.10
C MET A 1 -15.54 -19.04 -7.24
N ARG A 2 -16.73 -18.48 -7.03
CA ARG A 2 -17.37 -17.58 -8.02
C ARG A 2 -16.93 -16.17 -7.68
N SER A 3 -16.61 -15.34 -8.66
CA SER A 3 -16.52 -13.89 -8.44
C SER A 3 -17.87 -13.39 -7.90
N ASN A 4 -17.90 -12.87 -6.67
CA ASN A 4 -19.10 -12.30 -6.04
C ASN A 4 -19.42 -10.90 -6.64
N GLY A 5 -19.28 -10.71 -7.95
CA GLY A 5 -19.41 -9.42 -8.63
C GLY A 5 -18.23 -8.46 -8.47
N SER A 6 -17.16 -8.86 -7.77
CA SER A 6 -15.90 -8.12 -7.70
C SER A 6 -14.98 -8.52 -8.85
N ALA A 7 -14.33 -7.55 -9.48
CA ALA A 7 -13.39 -7.82 -10.55
C ALA A 7 -12.20 -8.67 -10.03
N GLN A 8 -11.77 -9.67 -10.81
CA GLN A 8 -10.67 -10.59 -10.46
C GLN A 8 -9.70 -10.78 -11.63
N VAL A 9 -8.41 -10.84 -11.31
CA VAL A 9 -7.36 -11.23 -12.26
C VAL A 9 -7.05 -12.70 -12.02
N ILE A 10 -7.18 -13.50 -13.06
CA ILE A 10 -6.87 -14.93 -13.00
C ILE A 10 -5.47 -15.17 -13.55
N VAL A 11 -4.63 -15.79 -12.75
CA VAL A 11 -3.31 -16.29 -13.18
C VAL A 11 -3.45 -17.79 -13.42
N ALA A 12 -3.49 -18.19 -14.69
CA ALA A 12 -3.64 -19.58 -15.10
C ALA A 12 -2.28 -20.27 -15.39
N ASN A 13 -2.33 -21.57 -15.71
CA ASN A 13 -1.18 -22.39 -16.10
C ASN A 13 -0.08 -22.47 -15.02
N ARG A 14 -0.50 -22.56 -13.77
CA ARG A 14 0.38 -22.72 -12.61
C ARG A 14 0.39 -24.14 -12.10
N THR A 15 1.44 -24.53 -11.39
CA THR A 15 1.48 -25.83 -10.73
C THR A 15 0.51 -25.81 -9.53
N PRO A 16 -0.32 -26.83 -9.31
CA PRO A 16 -1.14 -26.91 -8.10
C PRO A 16 -0.31 -26.71 -6.82
N GLY A 17 -0.70 -25.77 -5.96
CA GLY A 17 0.04 -25.41 -4.76
C GLY A 17 1.21 -24.44 -4.96
N GLU A 18 1.51 -24.02 -6.19
CA GLU A 18 2.52 -23.00 -6.48
C GLU A 18 2.20 -21.70 -5.74
N ARG A 19 3.20 -21.16 -5.04
CA ARG A 19 3.12 -19.86 -4.37
C ARG A 19 3.61 -18.77 -5.31
N LEU A 20 2.75 -17.83 -5.62
CA LEU A 20 3.02 -16.67 -6.44
C LEU A 20 3.15 -15.43 -5.56
N THR A 21 4.20 -14.65 -5.81
CA THR A 21 4.32 -13.28 -5.27
C THR A 21 3.78 -12.30 -6.31
N ILE A 22 2.81 -11.49 -5.90
CA ILE A 22 2.20 -10.44 -6.71
C ILE A 22 2.62 -9.10 -6.12
N SER A 23 3.35 -8.30 -6.88
CA SER A 23 3.75 -6.95 -6.46
C SER A 23 2.82 -5.90 -7.05
N TYR A 24 2.44 -4.93 -6.23
CA TYR A 24 1.59 -3.79 -6.56
C TYR A 24 2.43 -2.53 -6.40
N PRO A 25 3.17 -2.09 -7.42
CA PRO A 25 4.26 -1.12 -7.27
C PRO A 25 3.81 0.27 -6.80
N GLY A 26 2.58 0.71 -7.03
CA GLY A 26 2.08 1.96 -6.45
C GLY A 26 1.06 1.76 -5.32
N ALA A 27 0.93 0.54 -4.78
CA ALA A 27 0.07 0.34 -3.61
C ALA A 27 0.62 1.13 -2.43
N THR A 28 -0.27 1.81 -1.73
CA THR A 28 0.08 2.56 -0.53
C THR A 28 -0.12 1.70 0.70
N SER A 29 0.71 1.97 1.70
CA SER A 29 0.57 1.49 3.06
C SER A 29 0.26 2.63 3.99
N THR A 30 -0.52 2.36 5.03
CA THR A 30 -0.87 3.37 6.02
C THR A 30 -0.45 2.90 7.40
N ARG A 31 -0.01 3.84 8.23
CA ARG A 31 0.28 3.60 9.65
C ARG A 31 -0.33 4.71 10.48
N ARG A 32 -0.86 4.35 11.65
CA ARG A 32 -1.30 5.33 12.65
C ARG A 32 -0.08 5.93 13.33
N VAL A 33 -0.09 7.25 13.46
CA VAL A 33 0.95 8.03 14.13
C VAL A 33 0.28 9.00 15.08
N THR A 34 0.89 9.24 16.23
CA THR A 34 0.30 10.09 17.27
C THR A 34 1.16 11.33 17.45
N ALA A 35 0.53 12.50 17.41
CA ALA A 35 1.21 13.73 17.79
C ALA A 35 1.50 13.68 19.30
N ASN A 36 2.71 14.05 19.70
CA ASN A 36 3.05 14.13 21.12
C ASN A 36 2.25 15.25 21.83
N ALA A 37 2.51 15.43 23.13
CA ALA A 37 1.86 16.45 23.94
C ALA A 37 2.07 17.89 23.46
N CYS A 38 3.03 18.13 22.57
CA CYS A 38 3.32 19.44 21.97
C CYS A 38 2.91 19.55 20.50
N GLY A 39 2.17 18.57 19.97
CA GLY A 39 1.66 18.64 18.61
C GLY A 39 2.66 18.23 17.52
N LEU A 40 3.71 17.48 17.86
CA LEU A 40 4.67 16.98 16.85
C LEU A 40 4.45 15.50 16.56
N VAL A 41 4.29 15.17 15.28
CA VAL A 41 4.45 13.81 14.77
C VAL A 41 5.86 13.70 14.17
N VAL A 42 6.69 12.82 14.74
CA VAL A 42 8.04 12.57 14.24
C VAL A 42 8.04 11.27 13.43
N LEU A 43 8.25 11.38 12.13
CA LEU A 43 8.35 10.25 11.22
C LEU A 43 9.83 9.94 10.97
N ARG A 44 10.19 8.68 11.22
CA ARG A 44 11.53 8.13 10.98
C ARG A 44 11.49 7.10 9.87
N ASP A 45 12.63 6.96 9.20
CA ASP A 45 12.85 5.94 8.18
C ASP A 45 12.80 4.55 8.83
N GLY A 46 12.25 3.58 8.10
CA GLY A 46 12.09 2.22 8.60
C GLY A 46 11.79 1.23 7.47
N ALA A 47 12.04 -0.05 7.71
CA ALA A 47 12.00 -1.09 6.67
C ALA A 47 10.63 -1.22 5.96
N SER A 48 9.53 -0.90 6.64
CA SER A 48 8.16 -0.97 6.10
C SER A 48 7.49 0.40 5.93
N SER A 49 8.24 1.47 6.18
CA SER A 49 7.74 2.85 6.16
C SER A 49 8.88 3.80 5.81
N SER A 50 9.45 3.61 4.62
CA SER A 50 10.58 4.44 4.22
C SER A 50 10.12 5.88 4.07
N LEU A 51 10.91 6.83 4.59
CA LEU A 51 10.60 8.24 4.35
C LEU A 51 10.70 8.57 2.87
N ALA A 52 11.53 7.90 2.07
CA ALA A 52 11.56 8.12 0.62
C ALA A 52 10.18 7.90 -0.04
N ASP A 53 9.36 7.02 0.53
CA ASP A 53 8.03 6.68 0.07
C ASP A 53 6.91 7.47 0.77
N LEU A 54 7.21 8.38 1.71
CA LEU A 54 6.16 9.14 2.41
C LEU A 54 5.35 10.00 1.41
N VAL A 55 4.05 9.73 1.31
CA VAL A 55 3.13 10.42 0.38
C VAL A 55 2.37 11.53 1.09
N SER A 56 1.73 11.21 2.22
CA SER A 56 0.83 12.14 2.91
C SER A 56 0.70 11.85 4.39
N VAL A 57 0.28 12.85 5.16
CA VAL A 57 -0.21 12.67 6.53
C VAL A 57 -1.60 13.27 6.63
N ASP A 58 -2.58 12.43 6.99
CA ASP A 58 -3.99 12.80 7.12
C ASP A 58 -4.56 13.34 5.80
N GLY A 59 -4.22 12.68 4.69
CA GLY A 59 -4.58 13.08 3.32
C GLY A 59 -3.81 14.29 2.78
N ALA A 60 -3.12 15.07 3.62
CA ALA A 60 -2.33 16.22 3.16
C ALA A 60 -0.99 15.74 2.56
N PRO A 61 -0.68 16.05 1.29
CA PRO A 61 0.54 15.60 0.64
C PRO A 61 1.79 16.21 1.30
N ILE A 62 2.85 15.42 1.43
CA ILE A 62 4.13 15.86 2.01
C ILE A 62 5.19 15.91 0.91
N ASN A 63 5.50 17.12 0.42
CA ASN A 63 6.67 17.33 -0.42
C ASN A 63 7.91 17.53 0.46
N GLN A 64 8.61 16.43 0.71
CA GLN A 64 9.82 16.41 1.51
C GLN A 64 10.95 17.29 0.98
N ALA A 65 11.07 17.48 -0.33
CA ALA A 65 12.12 18.34 -0.89
C ALA A 65 11.87 19.82 -0.60
N ALA A 66 10.62 20.20 -0.34
CA ALA A 66 10.23 21.57 0.00
C ALA A 66 10.25 21.87 1.51
N LEU A 67 10.48 20.86 2.36
CA LEU A 67 10.51 21.06 3.81
C LEU A 67 11.83 21.72 4.24
N PRO A 68 11.79 22.78 5.05
CA PRO A 68 13.00 23.36 5.62
C PRO A 68 13.65 22.40 6.61
N THR A 69 14.98 22.44 6.71
CA THR A 69 15.71 21.70 7.75
C THR A 69 15.83 22.55 9.01
N GLN A 70 15.40 22.03 10.15
CA GLN A 70 15.43 22.70 11.45
C GLN A 70 15.76 21.73 12.58
N LEU A 71 16.18 22.24 13.73
CA LEU A 71 16.34 21.42 14.94
C LEU A 71 14.96 21.03 15.50
N LEU A 72 14.87 19.79 16.01
CA LEU A 72 13.68 19.32 16.72
C LEU A 72 13.59 20.06 18.07
N PRO A 73 12.57 20.91 18.30
CA PRO A 73 12.41 21.61 19.56
C PRO A 73 12.04 20.65 20.69
N ARG A 74 12.38 21.03 21.93
CA ARG A 74 11.97 20.27 23.11
C ARG A 74 10.50 20.53 23.42
N CYS A 75 9.85 19.50 23.92
CA CYS A 75 8.48 19.55 24.43
C CYS A 75 8.53 19.65 25.96
N VAL A 76 8.08 20.77 26.52
CA VAL A 76 8.10 21.06 27.95
C VAL A 76 6.69 21.42 28.41
N ASN A 77 6.12 20.63 29.31
CA ASN A 77 4.77 20.86 29.87
C ASN A 77 3.68 21.06 28.79
N GLY A 78 3.75 20.30 27.69
CA GLY A 78 2.78 20.39 26.59
C GLY A 78 2.99 21.55 25.61
N ASN A 79 4.06 22.34 25.79
CA ASN A 79 4.43 23.42 24.86
C ASN A 79 5.80 23.19 24.24
N LEU A 80 5.97 23.65 23.00
CA LEU A 80 7.28 23.68 22.36
C LEU A 80 8.10 24.81 22.98
N GLU A 81 9.33 24.49 23.40
CA GLU A 81 10.30 25.47 23.88
C GLU A 81 10.60 26.52 22.79
N GLU A 82 10.56 26.10 21.52
CA GLU A 82 10.61 26.98 20.35
C GLU A 82 9.44 26.65 19.39
N PRO A 83 8.54 27.62 19.11
CA PRO A 83 7.39 27.37 18.26
C PRO A 83 7.73 26.89 16.84
N ARG A 84 6.89 26.01 16.31
CA ARG A 84 6.91 25.54 14.91
C ARG A 84 5.51 25.65 14.35
N ALA A 85 5.33 26.48 13.33
CA ALA A 85 4.04 26.67 12.67
C ALA A 85 3.88 25.81 11.40
N ALA A 86 4.98 25.24 10.90
CA ALA A 86 5.02 24.47 9.66
C ALA A 86 5.81 23.18 9.82
N ASN A 87 5.52 22.22 8.95
CA ASN A 87 6.26 20.96 8.84
C ASN A 87 7.72 21.23 8.46
N PHE A 88 8.63 20.39 8.94
CA PHE A 88 10.07 20.55 8.69
C PHE A 88 10.77 19.19 8.70
N LYS A 89 12.05 19.19 8.35
CA LYS A 89 12.95 18.04 8.49
C LYS A 89 13.99 18.29 9.55
N THR A 90 14.44 17.25 10.25
CA THR A 90 15.58 17.38 11.17
C THR A 90 16.90 17.17 10.44
N GLY A 91 18.00 17.61 11.04
CA GLY A 91 19.35 17.31 10.53
C GLY A 91 19.67 15.80 10.50
N ALA A 92 18.89 14.97 11.21
CA ALA A 92 18.98 13.52 11.18
C ALA A 92 18.14 12.87 10.06
N GLY A 93 17.47 13.68 9.22
CA GLY A 93 16.62 13.20 8.12
C GLY A 93 15.20 12.81 8.52
N GLU A 94 14.77 13.09 9.75
CA GLU A 94 13.39 12.83 10.18
C GLU A 94 12.45 13.85 9.55
N VAL A 95 11.21 13.45 9.29
CA VAL A 95 10.14 14.37 8.87
C VAL A 95 9.26 14.66 10.07
N VAL A 96 9.11 15.94 10.40
CA VAL A 96 8.30 16.40 11.53
C VAL A 96 7.07 17.13 11.01
N ILE A 97 5.89 16.62 11.39
CA ILE A 97 4.60 17.22 11.04
C ILE A 97 4.04 17.91 12.28
N VAL A 98 3.68 19.19 12.12
CA VAL A 98 3.02 19.98 13.16
C VAL A 98 1.51 19.75 13.06
N LYS A 99 0.91 19.31 14.15
CA LYS A 99 -0.48 18.86 14.24
C LYS A 99 -1.06 19.18 15.62
N THR A 100 -2.35 18.94 15.81
CA THR A 100 -3.00 19.04 17.13
C THR A 100 -2.37 18.05 18.11
N PRO A 101 -1.98 18.48 19.33
CA PRO A 101 -1.43 17.61 20.36
C PRO A 101 -2.27 16.37 20.67
N ASN A 102 -1.62 15.28 21.07
CA ASN A 102 -2.24 14.02 21.53
C ASN A 102 -3.29 13.43 20.58
N THR A 103 -3.25 13.79 19.30
CA THR A 103 -4.20 13.35 18.29
C THR A 103 -3.56 12.29 17.39
N VAL A 104 -4.34 11.28 17.01
CA VAL A 104 -3.92 10.23 16.08
C VAL A 104 -4.20 10.66 14.65
N TYR A 105 -3.21 10.46 13.78
CA TYR A 105 -3.27 10.71 12.34
C TYR A 105 -2.86 9.46 11.58
N GLU A 106 -3.13 9.46 10.28
CA GLU A 106 -2.69 8.41 9.37
C GLU A 106 -1.57 8.93 8.47
N ALA A 107 -0.41 8.29 8.51
CA ALA A 107 0.66 8.53 7.56
C ALA A 107 0.59 7.47 6.45
N ALA A 108 0.54 7.91 5.20
CA ALA A 108 0.51 7.06 4.02
C ALA A 108 1.87 7.06 3.32
N TYR A 109 2.33 5.86 2.97
CA TYR A 109 3.59 5.57 2.31
C TYR A 109 3.32 4.83 1.00
N GLY A 110 4.02 5.19 -0.07
CA GLY A 110 4.11 4.42 -1.30
C GLY A 110 5.11 3.27 -1.16
N GLY A 111 5.86 3.01 -2.23
CA GLY A 111 6.88 1.94 -2.26
C GLY A 111 6.36 0.58 -2.71
N GLY A 112 5.05 0.48 -2.95
CA GLY A 112 4.40 -0.73 -3.41
C GLY A 112 4.22 -1.77 -2.31
N ARG A 113 3.49 -2.85 -2.66
CA ARG A 113 3.20 -3.95 -1.73
C ARG A 113 3.25 -5.29 -2.42
N ASP A 114 3.69 -6.30 -1.70
CA ASP A 114 3.61 -7.68 -2.15
C ASP A 114 2.46 -8.43 -1.47
N ARG A 115 1.84 -9.33 -2.24
CA ARG A 115 0.87 -10.30 -1.75
C ARG A 115 1.24 -11.68 -2.25
N ASN A 116 1.25 -12.65 -1.36
CA ASN A 116 1.35 -14.05 -1.75
C ASN A 116 -0.02 -14.63 -2.07
N VAL A 117 -0.15 -15.31 -3.20
CA VAL A 117 -1.33 -16.09 -3.58
C VAL A 117 -0.90 -17.50 -3.97
N THR A 118 -1.73 -18.49 -3.68
CA THR A 118 -1.43 -19.89 -3.98
C THR A 118 -2.33 -20.38 -5.09
N ALA A 119 -1.74 -21.01 -6.10
CA ALA A 119 -2.50 -21.69 -7.15
C ALA A 119 -3.30 -22.84 -6.53
N ASN A 120 -4.59 -22.89 -6.87
CA ASN A 120 -5.48 -23.94 -6.40
C ASN A 120 -5.14 -25.31 -7.02
N ALA A 121 -5.89 -26.35 -6.64
CA ALA A 121 -5.71 -27.72 -7.15
C ALA A 121 -5.82 -27.85 -8.69
N CYS A 122 -6.42 -26.86 -9.36
CA CYS A 122 -6.61 -26.82 -10.81
C CYS A 122 -5.58 -25.93 -11.53
N GLY A 123 -4.54 -25.46 -10.84
CA GLY A 123 -3.44 -24.74 -11.45
C GLY A 123 -3.73 -23.28 -11.81
N PHE A 124 -4.63 -22.62 -11.06
CA PHE A 124 -4.83 -21.17 -11.19
C PHE A 124 -5.00 -20.47 -9.85
N ALA A 125 -4.64 -19.18 -9.80
CA ALA A 125 -4.89 -18.30 -8.66
C ALA A 125 -5.79 -17.14 -9.08
N ALA A 126 -6.75 -16.79 -8.22
CA ALA A 126 -7.58 -15.60 -8.39
C ALA A 126 -7.06 -14.49 -7.49
N ILE A 127 -6.78 -13.33 -8.09
CA ILE A 127 -6.32 -12.13 -7.42
C ILE A 127 -7.50 -11.16 -7.40
N SER A 128 -7.89 -10.73 -6.20
CA SER A 128 -9.00 -9.80 -5.99
C SER A 128 -8.50 -8.43 -5.54
N GLU A 129 -9.24 -7.40 -5.91
CA GLU A 129 -9.08 -6.05 -5.35
C GLU A 129 -9.39 -6.05 -3.85
N SER A 130 -8.73 -5.16 -3.10
CA SER A 130 -9.09 -4.82 -1.72
C SER A 130 -8.56 -3.42 -1.38
N SER A 131 -8.97 -2.85 -0.25
CA SER A 131 -8.43 -1.56 0.22
C SER A 131 -6.91 -1.56 0.41
N ALA A 132 -6.31 -2.71 0.72
CA ALA A 132 -4.86 -2.86 0.85
C ALA A 132 -4.13 -3.08 -0.48
N TYR A 133 -4.87 -3.48 -1.53
CA TYR A 133 -4.39 -3.81 -2.87
C TYR A 133 -5.39 -3.30 -3.93
N PRO A 134 -5.62 -1.96 -4.00
CA PRO A 134 -6.59 -1.37 -4.90
C PRO A 134 -6.10 -1.41 -6.35
N TRP A 135 -7.00 -1.65 -7.30
CA TRP A 135 -6.70 -1.68 -8.73
C TRP A 135 -6.92 -0.33 -9.38
N ALA A 136 -7.94 0.41 -8.94
CA ALA A 136 -8.31 1.71 -9.51
C ALA A 136 -7.19 2.76 -9.38
N SER A 137 -6.39 2.68 -8.31
CA SER A 137 -5.22 3.55 -8.10
C SER A 137 -3.91 2.90 -8.54
N ASN A 138 -3.91 1.62 -8.93
CA ASN A 138 -2.74 0.87 -9.40
C ASN A 138 -3.12 -0.08 -10.53
N PRO A 139 -3.07 0.37 -11.78
CA PRO A 139 -3.45 -0.47 -12.90
C PRO A 139 -2.39 -1.53 -13.19
N THR A 140 -1.23 -1.53 -12.52
CA THR A 140 -0.15 -2.46 -12.78
C THR A 140 0.07 -3.44 -11.62
N ILE A 141 0.27 -4.70 -11.97
CA ILE A 141 0.73 -5.76 -11.06
C ILE A 141 1.96 -6.43 -11.65
N VAL A 142 2.87 -6.91 -10.82
CA VAL A 142 4.06 -7.66 -11.26
C VAL A 142 3.96 -9.09 -10.74
N ILE A 143 4.14 -10.06 -11.64
CA ILE A 143 4.06 -11.49 -11.31
C ILE A 143 5.30 -12.17 -11.89
N GLY A 144 6.15 -12.73 -11.03
CA GLY A 144 7.40 -13.36 -11.45
C GLY A 144 8.32 -12.42 -12.24
N GLY A 145 8.31 -11.11 -11.91
CA GLY A 145 9.10 -10.09 -12.59
C GLY A 145 8.48 -9.52 -13.88
N THR A 146 7.36 -10.06 -14.36
CA THR A 146 6.64 -9.51 -15.51
C THR A 146 5.56 -8.53 -15.05
N THR A 147 5.56 -7.33 -15.62
CA THR A 147 4.54 -6.29 -15.36
C THR A 147 3.32 -6.49 -16.26
N TYR A 148 2.14 -6.46 -15.66
CA TYR A 148 0.84 -6.55 -16.33
C TYR A 148 0.01 -5.32 -16.01
N THR A 149 -0.65 -4.75 -17.03
CA THR A 149 -1.66 -3.70 -16.82
C THR A 149 -3.04 -4.35 -16.75
N VAL A 150 -3.70 -4.31 -15.59
CA VAL A 150 -4.99 -4.96 -15.33
C VAL A 150 -6.04 -4.53 -16.35
N ALA A 151 -6.09 -3.25 -16.70
CA ALA A 151 -7.04 -2.71 -17.68
C ALA A 151 -6.85 -3.24 -19.11
N THR A 152 -5.67 -3.78 -19.44
CA THR A 152 -5.36 -4.34 -20.77
C THR A 152 -5.45 -5.85 -20.80
N LEU A 153 -5.78 -6.50 -19.68
CA LEU A 153 -5.92 -7.95 -19.64
C LEU A 153 -7.19 -8.39 -20.38
N PRO A 154 -7.14 -9.52 -21.10
CA PRO A 154 -8.34 -10.06 -21.74
C PRO A 154 -9.36 -10.46 -20.67
N THR A 155 -10.63 -10.18 -20.93
CA THR A 155 -11.72 -10.64 -20.08
C THR A 155 -11.85 -12.15 -20.19
N ALA A 156 -11.69 -12.86 -19.08
CA ALA A 156 -12.02 -14.28 -19.01
C ALA A 156 -13.54 -14.42 -18.96
N ASN A 157 -14.17 -14.75 -20.08
CA ASN A 157 -15.58 -15.09 -20.12
C ASN A 157 -15.78 -16.49 -20.74
N PRO A 158 -16.24 -17.49 -19.96
CA PRO A 158 -16.60 -17.45 -18.54
C PRO A 158 -15.43 -17.76 -17.58
N GLU A 159 -15.57 -17.35 -16.31
CA GLU A 159 -14.54 -17.52 -15.27
C GLU A 159 -14.21 -19.02 -15.03
N PRO A 160 -12.94 -19.42 -14.96
CA PRO A 160 -12.55 -20.79 -14.66
C PRO A 160 -12.93 -21.17 -13.23
N LEU A 161 -13.51 -22.36 -13.07
CA LEU A 161 -13.84 -22.95 -11.78
C LEU A 161 -12.93 -24.14 -11.50
N CYS A 162 -12.58 -24.34 -10.24
CA CYS A 162 -11.96 -25.58 -9.77
C CYS A 162 -13.00 -26.38 -9.00
N ARG A 163 -13.39 -27.56 -9.51
CA ARG A 163 -14.35 -28.47 -8.84
C ARG A 163 -13.68 -29.81 -8.61
N SER A 164 -13.50 -30.18 -7.34
CA SER A 164 -12.87 -31.47 -6.95
C SER A 164 -11.50 -31.71 -7.61
N GLY A 165 -10.69 -30.66 -7.77
CA GLY A 165 -9.37 -30.73 -8.43
C GLY A 165 -9.41 -30.77 -9.97
N GLN A 166 -10.58 -30.64 -10.58
CA GLN A 166 -10.76 -30.56 -12.03
C GLN A 166 -11.05 -29.12 -12.46
N LEU A 167 -10.31 -28.64 -13.46
CA LEU A 167 -10.55 -27.34 -14.10
C LEU A 167 -11.84 -27.43 -14.91
N TYR A 168 -12.79 -26.56 -14.58
CA TYR A 168 -14.04 -26.40 -15.30
C TYR A 168 -14.08 -24.97 -15.86
N THR A 169 -13.79 -24.82 -17.15
CA THR A 169 -14.12 -23.62 -17.91
C THR A 169 -15.51 -23.83 -18.51
N PRO A 170 -16.56 -23.12 -18.06
CA PRO A 170 -17.85 -23.26 -18.70
C PRO A 170 -17.71 -22.97 -20.20
N ALA A 171 -18.38 -23.74 -21.07
CA ALA A 171 -18.50 -23.30 -22.46
C ALA A 171 -19.37 -22.04 -22.46
N SER A 172 -18.97 -21.01 -23.22
CA SER A 172 -19.82 -19.85 -23.50
C SER A 172 -21.20 -20.36 -23.93
N TRP A 173 -22.25 -19.96 -23.21
CA TRP A 173 -23.63 -20.17 -23.68
C TRP A 173 -23.90 -19.29 -24.90
#